data_AF-A0A3X9RFZ7-F1
#
_entry.id   AF-A0A3X9RFZ7-F1
#
_cell.length_a   1.000
_cell.length_b   1.000
_cell.length_c   1.000
_cell.angle_alpha   90.00
_cell.angle_beta   90.00
_cell.angle_gamma   90.00
#
_symmetry.space_group_name_H-M   'P 1'
#
loop_
_entity.id
_entity.type
_entity.pdbx_description
1 polymer ?
#
loop_
_entity_poly.entity_id
_entity_poly.type
_entity_poly.pdbx_seq_one_letter_code
_entity_poly.pdbx_strand_id
1 'polypeptide(L)'
;MKAENARQVQGLIELEKFNPETLCSGESWMAPSASEVSVVRALIPLTDIQLANRLDVDERTIRKWKSGETRMVFTTWCCLCWLAGLGMLLEEPA
;
A
#
# COMPACT_ATOMS: atom_id res chain seq x y z
N MET A 1 -11.99 -6.39 -3.86
CA MET A 1 -10.96 -5.80 -4.75
C MET A 1 -11.64 -4.85 -5.74
N LYS A 2 -11.17 -3.61 -5.86
CA LYS A 2 -11.61 -2.73 -6.96
C LYS A 2 -10.83 -3.15 -8.20
N ALA A 3 -11.50 -3.83 -9.14
CA ALA A 3 -10.85 -4.44 -10.30
C ALA A 3 -10.09 -3.44 -11.19
N GLU A 4 -10.39 -2.15 -11.12
CA GLU A 4 -9.68 -1.09 -11.82
C GLU A 4 -8.33 -0.75 -11.16
N ASN A 5 -8.30 -0.58 -9.83
CA ASN A 5 -7.08 -0.30 -9.09
C ASN A 5 -6.06 -1.42 -9.22
N ALA A 6 -6.52 -2.68 -9.17
CA ALA A 6 -5.66 -3.85 -9.37
C ALA A 6 -5.06 -3.86 -10.79
N ARG A 7 -5.85 -3.55 -11.82
CA ARG A 7 -5.37 -3.42 -13.20
C ARG A 7 -4.35 -2.30 -13.37
N GLN A 8 -4.55 -1.15 -12.70
CA GLN A 8 -3.59 -0.06 -12.72
C GLN A 8 -2.24 -0.46 -12.12
N VAL A 9 -2.25 -1.14 -10.96
CA VAL A 9 -1.00 -1.62 -10.33
C VAL A 9 -0.33 -2.69 -11.18
N GLN A 10 -1.11 -3.61 -11.78
CA GLN A 10 -0.60 -4.61 -12.71
C GLN A 10 0.14 -3.96 -13.90
N GLY A 11 -0.42 -2.91 -14.49
CA GLY A 11 0.26 -2.17 -15.56
C GLY A 11 1.54 -1.48 -15.10
N LEU A 12 1.64 -1.04 -13.84
CA LEU A 12 2.89 -0.49 -13.29
C LEU A 12 3.95 -1.57 -13.04
N ILE A 13 3.54 -2.78 -12.66
CA ILE A 13 4.44 -3.94 -12.52
C ILE A 13 5.02 -4.31 -13.88
N GLU A 14 4.20 -4.38 -14.93
CA GLU A 14 4.64 -4.67 -16.30
C GLU A 14 5.61 -3.62 -16.85
N LEU A 15 5.48 -2.37 -16.40
CA LEU A 15 6.39 -1.27 -16.74
C LEU A 15 7.62 -1.17 -15.81
N GLU A 16 7.82 -2.14 -14.90
CA GLU A 16 8.89 -2.14 -13.89
C GLU A 16 8.91 -0.89 -12.98
N LYS A 17 7.74 -0.26 -12.81
CA LYS A 17 7.55 0.95 -11.98
C LYS A 17 6.96 0.65 -10.60
N PHE A 18 6.65 -0.61 -10.32
CA PHE A 18 6.11 -1.07 -9.05
C PHE A 18 6.60 -2.50 -8.79
N ASN A 19 7.20 -2.74 -7.63
CA ASN A 19 7.71 -4.06 -7.28
C ASN A 19 6.58 -4.99 -6.82
N PRO A 20 6.33 -6.11 -7.51
CA PRO A 20 5.29 -7.06 -7.12
C PRO A 20 5.55 -7.72 -5.77
N GLU A 21 6.80 -7.81 -5.31
CA GLU A 21 7.14 -8.43 -4.02
C GLU A 21 6.62 -7.63 -2.82
N THR A 22 6.22 -6.37 -3.04
CA THR A 22 5.50 -5.59 -2.02
C THR A 22 4.09 -6.13 -1.77
N LEU A 23 3.51 -6.90 -2.70
CA LEU A 23 2.17 -7.47 -2.62
C LEU A 23 2.19 -8.97 -2.28
N CYS A 24 3.33 -9.51 -1.89
CA CYS A 24 3.44 -10.89 -1.40
C CYS A 24 2.98 -11.01 0.07
N SER A 25 2.70 -12.25 0.48
CA SER A 25 2.51 -12.60 1.89
C SER A 25 3.81 -12.42 2.69
N GLY A 26 3.72 -12.35 4.01
CA GLY A 26 4.80 -11.89 4.90
C GLY A 26 6.16 -12.57 4.71
N GLU A 27 6.20 -13.85 4.34
CA GLU A 27 7.46 -14.60 4.13
C GLU A 27 8.25 -14.15 2.90
N SER A 28 7.53 -13.75 1.84
CA SER A 28 8.11 -13.28 0.57
C SER A 28 7.96 -11.76 0.40
N TRP A 29 7.51 -11.07 1.45
CA TRP A 29 7.22 -9.65 1.39
C TRP A 29 8.49 -8.80 1.44
N MET A 30 8.59 -7.89 0.48
CA MET A 30 9.56 -6.80 0.53
C MET A 30 8.89 -5.48 0.91
N ALA A 31 9.57 -4.72 1.78
CA ALA A 31 9.05 -3.43 2.21
C ALA A 31 8.95 -2.46 1.02
N PRO A 32 7.81 -1.75 0.85
CA PRO A 32 7.62 -0.81 -0.23
C PRO A 32 8.52 0.44 -0.05
N SER A 33 8.93 0.97 -1.18
CA SER A 33 9.54 2.28 -1.35
C SER A 33 8.53 3.42 -1.16
N ALA A 34 9.03 4.64 -0.95
CA ALA A 34 8.21 5.84 -0.87
C ALA A 34 7.34 6.09 -2.13
N SER A 35 7.85 5.73 -3.31
CA SER A 35 7.11 5.82 -4.57
C SER A 35 5.94 4.83 -4.61
N GLU A 36 6.15 3.59 -4.17
CA GLU A 36 5.08 2.57 -4.13
C GLU A 36 4.02 2.92 -3.08
N VAL A 37 4.45 3.45 -1.93
CA VAL A 37 3.54 4.02 -0.93
C VAL A 37 2.70 5.13 -1.53
N SER A 38 3.30 6.02 -2.31
CA SER A 38 2.58 7.12 -2.96
C SER A 38 1.57 6.64 -3.99
N VAL A 39 1.92 5.62 -4.78
CA VAL A 39 0.99 4.96 -5.72
C VAL A 39 -0.21 4.38 -4.99
N VAL A 40 0.02 3.50 -4.00
CA VAL A 40 -1.08 2.84 -3.26
C VAL A 40 -1.92 3.86 -2.51
N ARG A 41 -1.29 4.88 -1.91
CA ARG A 41 -1.99 5.96 -1.22
C ARG A 41 -2.94 6.74 -2.14
N ALA A 42 -2.54 6.99 -3.39
CA ALA A 42 -3.37 7.71 -4.37
C ALA A 42 -4.63 6.93 -4.78
N LEU A 43 -4.63 5.60 -4.63
CA LEU A 43 -5.78 4.74 -4.89
C LEU A 43 -6.82 4.75 -3.76
N ILE A 44 -6.45 5.26 -2.58
CA ILE A 44 -7.33 5.32 -1.40
C ILE A 44 -8.14 6.63 -1.46
N PRO A 45 -9.49 6.57 -1.52
CA PRO A 45 -10.36 7.74 -1.66
C PRO A 45 -10.59 8.48 -0.33
N LEU A 46 -9.51 8.70 0.43
CA LEU A 46 -9.50 9.43 1.70
C LEU A 46 -8.45 10.54 1.62
N THR A 47 -8.63 11.62 2.38
CA THR A 47 -7.55 12.59 2.65
C THR A 47 -6.53 12.01 3.64
N ASP A 48 -5.37 12.64 3.79
CA ASP A 48 -4.34 12.14 4.72
C ASP A 48 -4.84 12.12 6.17
N ILE A 49 -5.60 13.15 6.58
CA ILE A 49 -6.23 13.21 7.91
C ILE A 49 -7.27 12.10 8.08
N GLN A 50 -8.11 11.87 7.07
CA GLN A 50 -9.10 10.79 7.13
C GLN A 50 -8.45 9.41 7.20
N LEU A 51 -7.38 9.17 6.43
CA LEU A 51 -6.62 7.93 6.48
C LEU A 51 -5.93 7.74 7.83
N ALA A 52 -5.31 8.80 8.36
CA ALA A 52 -4.67 8.81 9.67
C ALA A 52 -5.66 8.42 10.77
N ASN A 53 -6.83 9.07 10.81
CA ASN A 53 -7.91 8.74 11.74
C ASN A 53 -8.41 7.30 11.56
N ARG A 54 -8.50 6.81 10.31
CA ARG A 54 -8.97 5.45 10.02
C ARG A 54 -8.00 4.36 10.47
N LEU A 55 -6.71 4.68 10.52
CA LEU A 55 -5.63 3.79 10.94
C LEU A 55 -5.20 4.02 12.40
N ASP A 56 -5.83 4.98 13.10
CA ASP A 56 -5.45 5.42 14.44
C ASP A 56 -3.97 5.81 14.57
N VAL A 57 -3.50 6.63 13.63
CA VAL A 57 -2.14 7.19 13.61
C VAL A 57 -2.17 8.71 13.47
N ASP A 58 -1.06 9.36 13.82
CA ASP A 58 -0.88 10.78 13.54
C ASP A 58 -0.77 11.05 12.03
N GLU A 59 -1.33 12.16 11.53
CA GLU A 59 -1.23 12.57 10.12
C GLU A 59 0.24 12.70 9.65
N ARG A 60 1.15 13.08 10.56
CA ARG A 60 2.59 13.11 10.31
C ARG A 60 3.12 11.74 9.93
N THR A 61 2.58 10.66 10.47
CA THR A 61 2.97 9.29 10.13
C THR A 61 2.66 8.99 8.66
N ILE A 62 1.50 9.44 8.15
CA ILE A 62 1.17 9.33 6.72
C ILE A 62 2.19 10.09 5.86
N ARG A 63 2.56 11.30 6.27
CA ARG A 63 3.59 12.11 5.57
C ARG A 63 4.95 11.40 5.54
N LYS A 64 5.37 10.79 6.65
CA LYS A 64 6.64 10.05 6.77
C LYS A 64 6.68 8.81 5.89
N TRP A 65 5.57 8.10 5.73
CA TRP A 65 5.49 6.96 4.82
C TRP A 65 5.67 7.42 3.35
N LYS A 66 5.03 8.52 2.95
CA LYS A 66 5.15 9.06 1.58
C LYS A 66 6.54 9.61 1.28
N SER A 67 7.26 10.13 2.28
CA SER A 67 8.63 10.63 2.10
C SER A 67 9.70 9.55 2.26
N GLY A 68 9.35 8.37 2.76
CA GLY A 68 10.30 7.33 3.11
C GLY A 68 11.12 7.60 4.37
N GLU A 69 10.76 8.63 5.17
CA GLU A 69 11.44 8.95 6.43
C GLU A 69 11.32 7.80 7.45
N THR A 70 10.26 7.01 7.35
CA THR A 70 10.06 5.81 8.17
C THR A 70 9.78 4.61 7.28
N ARG A 71 10.45 3.50 7.57
CA ARG A 71 10.18 2.21 6.92
C ARG A 71 8.74 1.75 7.22
N MET A 72 8.04 1.34 6.17
CA MET A 72 6.71 0.74 6.28
C MET A 72 6.79 -0.63 6.96
N VAL A 73 5.86 -0.93 7.87
CA VAL A 73 5.70 -2.27 8.45
C VAL A 73 4.64 -3.06 7.69
N PHE A 74 4.78 -4.39 7.67
CA PHE A 74 3.92 -5.27 6.86
C PHE A 74 2.42 -5.11 7.14
N THR A 75 2.03 -5.07 8.42
CA THR A 75 0.62 -4.95 8.82
C THR A 75 -0.01 -3.63 8.36
N THR A 76 0.73 -2.53 8.47
CA THR A 76 0.31 -1.23 7.94
C THR A 76 0.17 -1.27 6.42
N TRP A 77 1.11 -1.91 5.73
CA TRP A 77 1.03 -2.08 4.28
C TRP A 77 -0.21 -2.88 3.86
N CYS A 78 -0.53 -3.97 4.56
CA CYS A 78 -1.75 -4.74 4.35
C CYS A 78 -3.00 -3.85 4.46
N CYS A 79 -3.07 -2.99 5.48
CA CYS A 79 -4.18 -2.05 5.64
C CYS A 79 -4.29 -1.07 4.45
N LEU A 80 -3.16 -0.56 3.96
CA LEU A 80 -3.14 0.33 2.80
C LEU A 80 -3.60 -0.38 1.53
N CYS A 81 -3.09 -1.59 1.26
CA CYS A 81 -3.51 -2.42 0.13
C CYS A 81 -5.01 -2.75 0.18
N TRP A 82 -5.53 -3.10 1.36
CA TRP A 82 -6.95 -3.36 1.56
C TRP A 82 -7.81 -2.12 1.28
N LEU A 83 -7.44 -0.96 1.85
CA LEU A 83 -8.14 0.31 1.64
C LEU A 83 -8.05 0.81 0.19
N ALA A 84 -6.94 0.54 -0.50
CA ALA A 84 -6.77 0.79 -1.93
C ALA A 84 -7.55 -0.20 -2.80
N GLY A 85 -8.15 -1.23 -2.20
CA GLY A 85 -8.92 -2.25 -2.88
C GLY A 85 -8.06 -3.24 -3.67
N LEU A 86 -6.79 -3.43 -3.31
CA LEU A 86 -5.85 -4.40 -3.91
C LEU A 86 -5.98 -5.81 -3.31
N GLY A 87 -6.71 -5.96 -2.20
CA GLY A 87 -6.85 -7.23 -1.48
C GLY A 87 -6.09 -7.22 -0.15
N MET A 88 -6.21 -8.31 0.60
CA MET A 88 -5.58 -8.49 1.90
C MET A 88 -4.40 -9.46 1.77
N LEU A 89 -3.18 -9.00 2.03
CA LEU A 89 -1.96 -9.81 1.86
C LEU A 89 -1.76 -10.88 2.96
N LEU A 90 -2.63 -10.85 3.98
CA LEU A 90 -2.67 -11.84 5.05
C LEU A 90 -3.46 -13.10 4.69
N GLU A 91 -4.21 -13.07 3.58
CA GLU A 91 -4.94 -14.23 3.09
C GLU A 91 -4.03 -15.02 2.15
N GLU A 92 -3.65 -16.24 2.54
CA GLU A 92 -3.08 -17.19 1.58
C GLU A 92 -4.13 -17.54 0.53
N PRO A 93 -3.75 -17.73 -0.75
CA PRO A 93 -4.65 -18.34 -1.71
C PRO A 93 -4.99 -19.76 -1.21
N ALA A 94 -6.28 -20.00 -0.98
CA ALA A 94 -6.83 -21.31 -0.67
C ALA A 94 -6.55 -22.34 -1.78
#